data_AF-A0A846CD64-F1
#
_entry.id   AF-A0A846CD64-F1
#
_cell.length_a   1.000
_cell.length_b   1.000
_cell.length_c   1.000
_cell.angle_alpha   90.00
_cell.angle_beta   90.00
_cell.angle_gamma   90.00
#
_symmetry.space_group_name_H-M   'P 1'
#
loop_
_entity.id
_entity.type
_entity.pdbx_description
1 polymer ?
#
loop_
_entity_poly.entity_id
_entity_poly.type
_entity_poly.pdbx_seq_one_letter_code
_entity_poly.pdbx_strand_id
1 'polypeptide(L)'
;YLWSETKLQKELKEKPELKLPILVDDINDEEIQNWAISFHNFNYDWIEKKNILREELIKLFLDSWIKLSDLSKQPDNTEKISRTKKLKSSIRFAFNKLSLLGLEEIKEKTVDILCEQPWIFSNLLQVLENLSKQGYANNSIFPVIAYYENNSLQISEYIRAVALRSFRFSAQIEKFIWEKIVEYSVGGASIVEKLMATESWLYLGDISDKYVEDSQIKSISNALRNEQNNRLKKNYILILAMYNNQAMIEEIDSSDRMLKAAHYIALEGSESVQELLSNEEPKVIREKYYSTKKLGGTDGEVDLY
;
A
#
# COMPACT_ATOMS: atom_id res chain seq x y z
N TYR A 1 7.77 -28.41 3.99
CA TYR A 1 8.51 -29.38 4.82
C TYR A 1 9.47 -28.68 5.80
N LEU A 2 9.03 -27.58 6.42
CA LEU A 2 9.72 -26.96 7.55
C LEU A 2 8.60 -26.52 8.50
N TRP A 3 8.50 -27.27 9.60
CA TRP A 3 7.65 -27.08 10.80
C TRP A 3 6.17 -27.46 10.63
N SER A 4 5.75 -28.53 11.30
CA SER A 4 4.33 -28.78 11.53
C SER A 4 3.78 -27.65 12.40
N GLU A 5 2.65 -27.09 12.00
CA GLU A 5 2.00 -25.94 12.64
C GLU A 5 1.80 -26.16 14.15
N THR A 6 1.53 -27.40 14.55
CA THR A 6 1.44 -27.86 15.95
C THR A 6 2.76 -27.81 16.72
N LYS A 7 3.91 -28.07 16.09
CA LYS A 7 5.22 -27.99 16.74
C LYS A 7 5.66 -26.53 16.90
N LEU A 8 5.37 -25.70 15.90
CA LEU A 8 5.59 -24.26 15.94
C LEU A 8 4.76 -23.59 17.05
N GLN A 9 3.48 -23.93 17.18
CA GLN A 9 2.62 -23.38 18.25
C GLN A 9 3.08 -23.78 19.65
N LYS A 10 3.62 -25.00 19.81
CA LYS A 10 4.16 -25.46 21.10
C LYS A 10 5.46 -24.75 21.45
N GLU A 11 6.38 -24.60 20.49
CA GLU A 11 7.63 -23.85 20.67
C GLU A 11 7.40 -22.34 20.88
N LEU A 12 6.34 -21.76 20.30
CA LEU A 12 5.97 -20.36 20.53
C LEU A 12 5.38 -20.11 21.92
N LYS A 13 4.60 -21.07 22.47
CA LYS A 13 4.07 -20.99 23.84
C LYS A 13 5.16 -21.07 24.93
N GLU A 14 6.30 -21.67 24.60
CA GLU A 14 7.41 -21.89 25.54
C GLU A 14 8.50 -20.80 25.45
N LYS A 15 8.40 -19.85 24.51
CA LYS A 15 9.34 -18.72 24.42
C LYS A 15 8.93 -17.59 25.36
N PRO A 16 9.88 -16.95 26.07
CA PRO A 16 9.58 -15.77 26.85
C PRO A 16 9.01 -14.67 25.94
N GLU A 17 7.91 -14.06 26.37
CA GLU A 17 7.37 -12.86 25.71
C GLU A 17 8.43 -11.75 25.70
N LEU A 18 8.40 -10.90 24.65
CA LEU A 18 9.28 -9.75 24.57
C LEU A 18 9.08 -8.87 25.81
N LYS A 19 10.17 -8.46 26.43
CA LYS A 19 10.14 -7.60 27.61
C LYS A 19 9.97 -6.15 27.16
N LEU A 20 8.81 -5.57 27.45
CA LEU A 20 8.53 -4.17 27.16
C LEU A 20 9.05 -3.30 28.31
N PRO A 21 9.86 -2.27 28.02
CA PRO A 21 10.14 -1.21 28.99
C PRO A 21 8.86 -0.46 29.34
N ILE A 22 8.85 0.11 30.54
CA ILE A 22 7.73 0.92 31.04
C ILE A 22 7.63 2.18 30.15
N LEU A 23 6.43 2.46 29.66
CA LEU A 23 6.12 3.72 28.99
C LEU A 23 5.98 4.81 30.05
N VAL A 24 6.66 5.93 29.84
CA VAL A 24 6.55 7.12 30.69
C VAL A 24 5.40 7.99 30.16
N ASP A 25 4.67 8.66 31.06
CA ASP A 25 3.46 9.41 30.69
C ASP A 25 3.75 10.63 29.80
N ASP A 26 4.92 11.24 29.94
CA ASP A 26 5.38 12.36 29.11
C ASP A 26 6.29 11.88 27.97
N ILE A 27 5.69 11.62 26.81
CA ILE A 27 6.40 11.15 25.61
C ILE A 27 7.13 12.33 24.94
N ASN A 28 8.45 12.36 25.05
CA ASN A 28 9.33 13.22 24.27
C ASN A 28 10.39 12.38 23.52
N ASP A 29 11.14 12.99 22.59
CA ASP A 29 12.13 12.26 21.78
C ASP A 29 13.21 11.55 22.60
N GLU A 30 13.64 12.14 23.72
CA GLU A 30 14.63 11.56 24.63
C GLU A 30 14.06 10.32 25.32
N GLU A 31 12.82 10.36 25.78
CA GLU A 31 12.13 9.22 26.38
C GLU A 31 11.87 8.10 25.36
N ILE A 32 11.53 8.43 24.11
CA ILE A 32 11.42 7.44 23.03
C ILE A 32 12.76 6.74 22.80
N GLN A 33 13.87 7.50 22.81
CA GLN A 33 15.21 6.92 22.66
C GLN A 33 15.58 6.04 23.85
N ASN A 34 15.35 6.51 25.08
CA ASN A 34 15.60 5.73 26.29
C ASN A 34 14.77 4.45 26.35
N TRP A 35 13.51 4.52 25.92
CA TRP A 35 12.65 3.37 25.76
C TRP A 35 13.21 2.39 24.72
N ALA A 36 13.63 2.88 23.55
CA ALA A 36 14.21 2.03 22.50
C ALA A 36 15.50 1.32 22.95
N ILE A 37 16.38 2.03 23.67
CA ILE A 37 17.60 1.46 24.27
C ILE A 37 17.25 0.39 25.30
N SER A 38 16.30 0.67 26.18
CA SER A 38 15.86 -0.27 27.21
C SER A 38 15.23 -1.52 26.59
N PHE A 39 14.39 -1.35 25.55
CA PHE A 39 13.79 -2.45 24.81
C PHE A 39 14.88 -3.28 24.13
N HIS A 40 15.88 -2.63 23.54
CA HIS A 40 17.01 -3.31 22.92
C HIS A 40 17.76 -4.18 23.93
N ASN A 41 18.12 -3.61 25.08
CA ASN A 41 18.87 -4.30 26.12
C ASN A 41 18.09 -5.48 26.72
N PHE A 42 16.77 -5.32 26.94
CA PHE A 42 15.94 -6.39 27.48
C PHE A 42 15.73 -7.56 26.51
N ASN A 43 15.84 -7.31 25.21
CA ASN A 43 15.53 -8.27 24.15
C ASN A 43 16.72 -8.54 23.22
N TYR A 44 17.94 -8.30 23.69
CA TYR A 44 19.17 -8.33 22.87
C TYR A 44 19.28 -9.62 22.04
N ASP A 45 19.21 -10.79 22.67
CA ASP A 45 19.32 -12.09 21.98
C ASP A 45 18.29 -12.27 20.87
N TRP A 46 17.07 -11.76 21.07
CA TRP A 46 16.02 -11.85 20.07
C TRP A 46 16.30 -10.90 18.91
N ILE A 47 16.74 -9.68 19.19
CA ILE A 47 17.10 -8.67 18.18
C ILE A 47 18.30 -9.13 17.37
N GLU A 48 19.33 -9.70 18.00
CA GLU A 48 20.50 -10.24 17.32
C GLU A 48 20.09 -11.36 16.36
N LYS A 49 19.30 -12.34 16.81
CA LYS A 49 18.77 -13.41 15.94
C LYS A 49 17.91 -12.87 14.80
N LYS A 50 17.07 -11.86 15.08
CA LYS A 50 16.27 -11.16 14.07
C LYS A 50 17.18 -10.53 13.01
N ASN A 51 18.25 -9.86 13.43
CA ASN A 51 19.20 -9.18 12.54
C ASN A 51 19.99 -10.18 11.69
N ILE A 52 20.47 -11.28 12.27
CA ILE A 52 21.13 -12.37 11.53
C ILE A 52 20.18 -12.92 10.45
N LEU A 53 18.94 -13.23 10.80
CA LEU A 53 17.94 -13.70 9.84
C LEU A 53 17.69 -12.64 8.74
N ARG A 54 17.62 -11.36 9.10
CA ARG A 54 17.44 -10.26 8.16
C ARG A 54 18.61 -10.20 7.17
N GLU A 55 19.86 -10.29 7.64
CA GLU A 55 21.06 -10.31 6.79
C GLU A 55 21.08 -11.51 5.84
N GLU A 56 20.73 -12.71 6.33
CA GLU A 56 20.63 -13.90 5.49
C GLU A 56 19.58 -13.73 4.38
N LEU A 57 18.44 -13.12 4.70
CA LEU A 57 17.37 -12.83 3.74
C LEU A 57 17.78 -11.75 2.72
N ILE A 58 18.47 -10.69 3.16
CA ILE A 58 19.03 -9.65 2.27
C ILE A 58 19.99 -10.29 1.28
N LYS A 59 20.92 -11.12 1.78
CA LYS A 59 21.87 -11.84 0.94
C LYS A 59 21.15 -12.75 -0.05
N LEU A 60 20.16 -13.53 0.41
CA LEU A 60 19.36 -14.39 -0.46
C LEU A 60 18.67 -13.58 -1.57
N PHE A 61 18.11 -12.41 -1.25
CA PHE A 61 17.45 -11.53 -2.22
C PHE A 61 18.44 -11.03 -3.27
N LEU A 62 19.54 -10.40 -2.84
CA LEU A 62 20.52 -9.79 -3.73
C LEU A 62 21.26 -10.83 -4.58
N ASP A 63 21.73 -11.92 -3.98
CA ASP A 63 22.40 -13.00 -4.70
C ASP A 63 21.47 -13.64 -5.74
N SER A 64 20.19 -13.80 -5.40
CA SER A 64 19.22 -14.36 -6.33
C SER A 64 18.94 -13.43 -7.51
N TRP A 65 18.89 -12.11 -7.25
CA TRP A 65 18.74 -11.12 -8.29
C TRP A 65 19.94 -11.07 -9.23
N ILE A 66 21.16 -10.99 -8.70
CA ILE A 66 22.40 -10.98 -9.51
C ILE A 66 22.45 -12.21 -10.42
N LYS A 67 22.24 -13.41 -9.84
CA LYS A 67 22.22 -14.66 -10.62
C LYS A 67 21.12 -14.69 -11.67
N LEU A 68 19.96 -14.10 -11.38
CA LEU A 68 18.86 -14.02 -12.34
C LEU A 68 19.21 -13.09 -13.51
N SER A 69 19.81 -11.94 -13.23
CA SER A 69 20.28 -10.98 -14.23
C SER A 69 21.37 -11.59 -15.12
N ASP A 70 22.28 -12.38 -14.56
CA ASP A 70 23.30 -13.07 -15.36
C ASP A 70 22.74 -14.22 -16.20
N LEU A 71 21.78 -14.99 -15.67
CA LEU A 71 21.09 -16.02 -16.45
C LEU A 71 20.33 -15.41 -17.63
N SER A 72 19.79 -14.21 -17.50
CA SER A 72 19.03 -13.56 -18.59
C SER A 72 19.84 -13.39 -19.88
N LYS A 73 21.18 -13.27 -19.76
CA LYS A 73 22.14 -13.11 -20.88
C LYS A 73 22.47 -14.42 -21.61
N GLN A 74 22.10 -15.57 -21.05
CA GLN A 74 22.41 -16.89 -21.62
C GLN A 74 21.31 -17.35 -22.59
N PRO A 75 21.59 -18.24 -23.56
CA PRO A 75 20.54 -18.80 -24.42
C PRO A 75 19.51 -19.62 -23.63
N ASP A 76 18.28 -19.66 -24.12
CA ASP A 76 17.19 -20.37 -23.45
C ASP A 76 17.34 -21.90 -23.57
N ASN A 77 17.28 -22.56 -22.42
CA ASN A 77 17.21 -24.01 -22.31
C ASN A 77 16.39 -24.41 -21.06
N THR A 78 15.99 -25.68 -20.98
CA THR A 78 15.15 -26.21 -19.89
C THR A 78 15.74 -25.97 -18.50
N GLU A 79 17.07 -26.06 -18.37
CA GLU A 79 17.79 -25.83 -17.12
C GLU A 79 17.71 -24.36 -16.68
N LYS A 80 17.92 -23.42 -17.60
CA LYS A 80 17.79 -21.98 -17.39
C LYS A 80 16.37 -21.62 -16.95
N ILE A 81 15.34 -22.18 -17.59
CA ILE A 81 13.93 -21.94 -17.23
C ILE A 81 13.67 -22.39 -15.78
N SER A 82 14.12 -23.59 -15.42
CA SER A 82 13.97 -24.12 -14.06
C SER A 82 14.71 -23.27 -13.01
N ARG A 83 15.96 -22.90 -13.29
CA ARG A 83 16.77 -22.02 -12.43
C ARG A 83 16.14 -20.64 -12.27
N THR A 84 15.65 -20.05 -13.36
CA THR A 84 14.94 -18.77 -13.38
C THR A 84 13.73 -18.80 -12.45
N LYS A 85 12.91 -19.86 -12.54
CA LYS A 85 11.74 -20.02 -11.66
C LYS A 85 12.15 -20.10 -10.19
N LYS A 86 13.21 -20.86 -9.88
CA LYS A 86 13.73 -20.98 -8.51
C LYS A 86 14.22 -19.65 -7.96
N LEU A 87 15.00 -18.89 -8.73
CA LEU A 87 15.53 -17.59 -8.32
C LEU A 87 14.42 -16.55 -8.10
N LYS A 88 13.44 -16.47 -9.02
CA LYS A 88 12.25 -15.61 -8.82
C LYS A 88 11.49 -15.99 -7.55
N SER A 89 11.37 -17.28 -7.25
CA SER A 89 10.74 -17.75 -6.00
C SER A 89 11.55 -17.35 -4.77
N SER A 90 12.88 -17.41 -4.82
CA SER A 90 13.75 -16.98 -3.72
C SER A 90 13.65 -15.47 -3.48
N ILE A 91 13.63 -14.65 -4.54
CA ILE A 91 13.45 -13.20 -4.46
C ILE A 91 12.12 -12.87 -3.77
N ARG A 92 11.01 -13.47 -4.24
CA ARG A 92 9.68 -13.29 -3.64
C ARG A 92 9.65 -13.71 -2.17
N PHE A 93 10.24 -14.85 -1.86
CA PHE A 93 10.30 -15.36 -0.49
C PHE A 93 11.06 -14.40 0.42
N ALA A 94 12.26 -13.99 0.02
CA ALA A 94 13.09 -13.08 0.79
C ALA A 94 12.40 -11.72 1.00
N PHE A 95 11.86 -11.14 -0.08
CA PHE A 95 11.10 -9.89 -0.02
C PHE A 95 9.94 -9.95 0.97
N ASN A 96 9.10 -11.00 0.89
CA ASN A 96 7.94 -11.15 1.78
C ASN A 96 8.31 -11.33 3.26
N LYS A 97 9.53 -11.79 3.57
CA LYS A 97 10.03 -11.85 4.95
C LYS A 97 10.63 -10.51 5.36
N LEU A 98 11.39 -9.87 4.48
CA LEU A 98 11.95 -8.54 4.74
C LEU A 98 10.88 -7.45 4.84
N SER A 99 9.72 -7.60 4.21
CA SER A 99 8.60 -6.67 4.41
C SER A 99 8.10 -6.61 5.84
N LEU A 100 8.41 -7.61 6.68
CA LEU A 100 8.13 -7.62 8.12
C LEU A 100 9.34 -7.23 8.96
N LEU A 101 10.55 -7.40 8.44
CA LEU A 101 11.81 -7.23 9.18
C LEU A 101 12.53 -5.90 8.90
N GLY A 102 12.17 -5.22 7.81
CA GLY A 102 12.78 -3.99 7.31
C GLY A 102 13.33 -4.17 5.88
N LEU A 103 13.00 -3.23 4.98
CA LEU A 103 13.39 -3.25 3.56
C LEU A 103 14.57 -2.33 3.23
N GLU A 104 15.11 -1.60 4.20
CA GLU A 104 16.10 -0.52 3.99
C GLU A 104 17.22 -0.86 3.01
N GLU A 105 17.88 -2.01 3.18
CA GLU A 105 19.04 -2.42 2.39
C GLU A 105 18.68 -2.97 1.00
N ILE A 106 17.39 -3.26 0.75
CA ILE A 106 16.91 -3.80 -0.53
C ILE A 106 15.94 -2.88 -1.26
N LYS A 107 15.61 -1.71 -0.71
CA LYS A 107 14.60 -0.81 -1.29
C LYS A 107 14.98 -0.35 -2.69
N GLU A 108 16.23 0.10 -2.89
CA GLU A 108 16.73 0.54 -4.20
C GLU A 108 16.65 -0.59 -5.23
N LYS A 109 17.11 -1.79 -4.84
CA LYS A 109 17.05 -2.96 -5.72
C LYS A 109 15.63 -3.41 -6.03
N THR A 110 14.71 -3.20 -5.08
CA THR A 110 13.28 -3.46 -5.29
C THR A 110 12.71 -2.50 -6.33
N VAL A 111 13.09 -1.21 -6.29
CA VAL A 111 12.72 -0.21 -7.30
C VAL A 111 13.24 -0.62 -8.68
N ASP A 112 14.51 -1.00 -8.79
CA ASP A 112 15.08 -1.49 -10.06
C ASP A 112 14.25 -2.64 -10.63
N ILE A 113 13.88 -3.62 -9.79
CA ILE A 113 13.04 -4.74 -10.21
C ILE A 113 11.65 -4.29 -10.65
N LEU A 114 11.03 -3.34 -9.95
CA LEU A 114 9.71 -2.79 -10.33
C LEU A 114 9.75 -2.03 -11.67
N CYS A 115 10.86 -1.36 -11.97
CA CYS A 115 11.05 -0.65 -13.23
C CYS A 115 11.41 -1.59 -14.39
N GLU A 116 12.28 -2.57 -14.17
CA GLU A 116 12.81 -3.40 -15.26
C GLU A 116 12.07 -4.73 -15.44
N GLN A 117 11.69 -5.39 -14.34
CA GLN A 117 11.11 -6.74 -14.34
C GLN A 117 10.00 -6.90 -13.28
N PRO A 118 8.93 -6.08 -13.33
CA PRO A 118 7.91 -6.03 -12.28
C PRO A 118 7.28 -7.39 -12.00
N TRP A 119 7.13 -8.23 -13.03
CA TRP A 119 6.55 -9.59 -12.97
C TRP A 119 7.34 -10.59 -12.11
N ILE A 120 8.55 -10.23 -11.68
CA ILE A 120 9.23 -10.99 -10.63
C ILE A 120 8.38 -10.99 -9.38
N PHE A 121 7.65 -9.93 -9.06
CA PHE A 121 6.67 -9.95 -8.00
C PHE A 121 5.31 -10.38 -8.55
N SER A 122 4.67 -11.32 -7.86
CA SER A 122 3.33 -11.80 -8.24
C SER A 122 2.21 -10.85 -7.80
N ASN A 123 2.49 -9.98 -6.82
CA ASN A 123 1.55 -9.00 -6.29
C ASN A 123 2.27 -7.66 -6.13
N LEU A 124 2.22 -6.82 -7.18
CA LEU A 124 2.87 -5.50 -7.19
C LEU A 124 2.31 -4.56 -6.13
N LEU A 125 0.99 -4.64 -5.90
CA LEU A 125 0.34 -3.81 -4.89
C LEU A 125 0.94 -4.09 -3.53
N GLN A 126 1.02 -5.36 -3.10
CA GLN A 126 1.61 -5.71 -1.81
C GLN A 126 3.07 -5.22 -1.65
N VAL A 127 3.87 -5.25 -2.72
CA VAL A 127 5.25 -4.74 -2.70
C VAL A 127 5.27 -3.24 -2.42
N LEU A 128 4.51 -2.47 -3.19
CA LEU A 128 4.43 -1.02 -3.08
C LEU A 128 3.77 -0.59 -1.76
N GLU A 129 2.72 -1.28 -1.30
CA GLU A 129 2.12 -1.06 0.01
C GLU A 129 3.13 -1.26 1.15
N ASN A 130 3.94 -2.32 1.10
CA ASN A 130 4.96 -2.56 2.12
C ASN A 130 6.06 -1.49 2.11
N LEU A 131 6.44 -0.98 0.93
CA LEU A 131 7.36 0.15 0.83
C LEU A 131 6.74 1.42 1.44
N SER A 132 5.48 1.71 1.12
CA SER A 132 4.76 2.88 1.66
C SER A 132 4.63 2.82 3.19
N LYS A 133 4.21 1.67 3.74
CA LYS A 133 4.07 1.45 5.20
C LYS A 133 5.38 1.65 5.97
N GLN A 134 6.52 1.38 5.34
CA GLN A 134 7.84 1.58 5.93
C GLN A 134 8.42 2.98 5.67
N GLY A 135 7.65 3.90 5.09
CA GLY A 135 8.08 5.29 4.89
C GLY A 135 8.89 5.52 3.61
N TYR A 136 8.88 4.59 2.65
CA TYR A 136 9.65 4.68 1.40
C TYR A 136 8.86 5.27 0.23
N ALA A 137 7.86 6.10 0.50
CA ALA A 137 7.03 6.75 -0.52
C ALA A 137 7.86 7.62 -1.48
N ASN A 138 8.68 8.52 -0.93
CA ASN A 138 9.52 9.42 -1.71
C ASN A 138 10.63 8.67 -2.47
N ASN A 139 11.50 7.96 -1.76
CA ASN A 139 12.71 7.40 -2.35
C ASN A 139 12.50 6.08 -3.10
N SER A 140 11.32 5.46 -3.04
CA SER A 140 11.06 4.20 -3.75
C SER A 140 9.82 4.22 -4.64
N ILE A 141 8.66 4.65 -4.14
CA ILE A 141 7.42 4.61 -4.92
C ILE A 141 7.40 5.69 -6.00
N PHE A 142 7.81 6.92 -5.66
CA PHE A 142 7.82 8.04 -6.59
C PHE A 142 8.74 7.80 -7.82
N PRO A 143 9.98 7.29 -7.66
CA PRO A 143 10.80 6.87 -8.80
C PRO A 143 10.13 5.88 -9.74
N VAL A 144 9.33 4.94 -9.22
CA VAL A 144 8.58 3.99 -10.05
C VAL A 144 7.54 4.73 -10.91
N ILE A 145 6.81 5.68 -10.34
CA ILE A 145 5.86 6.50 -11.11
C ILE A 145 6.57 7.28 -12.21
N ALA A 146 7.67 7.97 -11.86
CA ALA A 146 8.47 8.75 -12.80
C ALA A 146 9.02 7.91 -13.95
N TYR A 147 9.50 6.69 -13.66
CA TYR A 147 9.99 5.76 -14.69
C TYR A 147 8.94 5.43 -15.74
N TYR A 148 7.68 5.29 -15.32
CA TYR A 148 6.59 4.93 -16.23
C TYR A 148 5.82 6.12 -16.79
N GLU A 149 6.04 7.37 -16.35
CA GLU A 149 5.24 8.55 -16.70
C GLU A 149 5.07 8.77 -18.21
N ASN A 150 6.14 8.62 -18.99
CA ASN A 150 6.13 8.83 -20.45
C ASN A 150 5.94 7.55 -21.26
N ASN A 151 5.66 6.42 -20.61
CA ASN A 151 5.54 5.13 -21.27
C ASN A 151 4.06 4.84 -21.58
N SER A 152 3.73 4.72 -22.87
CA SER A 152 2.37 4.50 -23.37
C SER A 152 1.92 3.05 -23.34
N LEU A 153 2.77 2.12 -22.88
CA LEU A 153 2.38 0.72 -22.72
C LEU A 153 1.30 0.58 -21.63
N GLN A 154 0.32 -0.30 -21.85
CA GLN A 154 -0.74 -0.59 -20.88
C GLN A 154 -0.20 -1.05 -19.50
N ILE A 155 0.96 -1.72 -19.49
CA ILE A 155 1.65 -2.09 -18.25
C ILE A 155 2.03 -0.86 -17.41
N SER A 156 2.43 0.23 -18.07
CA SER A 156 2.86 1.47 -17.43
C SER A 156 1.69 2.12 -16.69
N GLU A 157 0.51 2.13 -17.32
CA GLU A 157 -0.73 2.58 -16.69
C GLU A 157 -1.04 1.76 -15.42
N TYR A 158 -0.99 0.43 -15.52
CA TYR A 158 -1.24 -0.44 -14.37
C TYR A 158 -0.25 -0.17 -13.22
N ILE A 159 1.05 -0.07 -13.52
CA ILE A 159 2.08 0.15 -12.49
C ILE A 159 1.92 1.53 -11.85
N ARG A 160 1.70 2.59 -12.65
CA ARG A 160 1.43 3.93 -12.10
C ARG A 160 0.20 3.93 -11.21
N ALA A 161 -0.90 3.30 -11.64
CA ALA A 161 -2.12 3.21 -10.84
C ALA A 161 -1.90 2.49 -9.50
N VAL A 162 -1.19 1.35 -9.52
CA VAL A 162 -0.87 0.61 -8.28
C VAL A 162 0.07 1.40 -7.37
N ALA A 163 1.06 2.10 -7.94
CA ALA A 163 1.96 2.97 -7.19
C ALA A 163 1.22 4.16 -6.56
N LEU A 164 0.34 4.84 -7.31
CA LEU A 164 -0.52 5.90 -6.80
C LEU A 164 -1.38 5.40 -5.63
N ARG A 165 -2.02 4.23 -5.78
CA ARG A 165 -2.83 3.62 -4.71
C ARG A 165 -2.01 3.35 -3.46
N SER A 166 -0.74 2.96 -3.62
CA SER A 166 0.10 2.58 -2.48
C SER A 166 0.40 3.75 -1.55
N PHE A 167 0.37 5.00 -2.02
CA PHE A 167 0.63 6.17 -1.17
C PHE A 167 -0.34 6.28 0.01
N ARG A 168 -1.56 5.75 -0.09
CA ARG A 168 -2.55 5.76 0.99
C ARG A 168 -2.08 5.13 2.31
N PHE A 169 -1.00 4.33 2.27
CA PHE A 169 -0.44 3.68 3.45
C PHE A 169 0.73 4.45 4.07
N SER A 170 1.03 5.63 3.56
CA SER A 170 2.13 6.46 4.06
C SER A 170 1.68 7.19 5.30
N ALA A 171 2.39 7.04 6.42
CA ALA A 171 2.10 7.77 7.66
C ALA A 171 2.35 9.28 7.53
N GLN A 172 3.17 9.68 6.57
CA GLN A 172 3.48 11.06 6.23
C GLN A 172 3.57 11.21 4.72
N ILE A 173 3.24 12.40 4.22
CA ILE A 173 3.29 12.72 2.79
C ILE A 173 4.08 14.01 2.58
N GLU A 174 4.95 14.02 1.57
CA GLU A 174 5.68 15.21 1.14
C GLU A 174 4.86 15.98 0.11
N LYS A 175 5.03 17.32 0.07
CA LYS A 175 4.20 18.20 -0.78
C LYS A 175 4.17 17.78 -2.25
N PHE A 176 5.32 17.45 -2.84
CA PHE A 176 5.36 17.08 -4.27
C PHE A 176 4.71 15.72 -4.56
N ILE A 177 4.68 14.80 -3.58
CA ILE A 177 3.96 13.53 -3.73
C ILE A 177 2.46 13.82 -3.72
N TRP A 178 2.01 14.69 -2.80
CA TRP A 178 0.64 15.17 -2.77
C TRP A 178 0.24 15.83 -4.09
N GLU A 179 1.04 16.76 -4.59
CA GLU A 179 0.80 17.43 -5.88
C GLU A 179 0.67 16.42 -7.03
N LYS A 180 1.46 15.34 -7.03
CA LYS A 180 1.31 14.27 -8.02
C LYS A 180 0.02 13.45 -7.86
N ILE A 181 -0.41 13.16 -6.63
CA ILE A 181 -1.71 12.51 -6.39
C ILE A 181 -2.85 13.39 -6.93
N VAL A 182 -2.80 14.69 -6.66
CA VAL A 182 -3.77 15.68 -7.16
C VAL A 182 -3.77 15.73 -8.69
N GLU A 183 -2.59 15.81 -9.31
CA GLU A 183 -2.42 15.82 -10.77
C GLU A 183 -3.10 14.60 -11.42
N TYR A 184 -2.81 13.39 -10.93
CA TYR A 184 -3.37 12.16 -11.49
C TYR A 184 -4.86 11.98 -11.17
N SER A 185 -5.38 12.61 -10.12
CA SER A 185 -6.80 12.52 -9.76
C SER A 185 -7.73 13.06 -10.84
N VAL A 186 -7.30 14.12 -11.55
CA VAL A 186 -8.08 14.74 -12.64
C VAL A 186 -7.43 14.50 -14.01
N GLY A 187 -6.10 14.64 -14.07
CA GLY A 187 -5.28 14.60 -15.28
C GLY A 187 -4.73 13.23 -15.66
N GLY A 188 -4.99 12.17 -14.86
CA GLY A 188 -4.58 10.81 -15.20
C GLY A 188 -5.07 10.39 -16.60
N ALA A 189 -4.22 9.70 -17.36
CA ALA A 189 -4.53 9.31 -18.74
C ALA A 189 -5.68 8.29 -18.81
N SER A 190 -5.80 7.46 -17.78
CA SER A 190 -6.82 6.42 -17.66
C SER A 190 -7.77 6.63 -16.50
N ILE A 191 -8.95 6.01 -16.58
CA ILE A 191 -9.90 5.97 -15.46
C ILE A 191 -9.31 5.27 -14.23
N VAL A 192 -8.44 4.27 -14.43
CA VAL A 192 -7.86 3.48 -13.34
C VAL A 192 -6.90 4.33 -12.54
N GLU A 193 -6.03 5.11 -13.19
CA GLU A 193 -5.13 6.05 -12.52
C GLU A 193 -5.90 7.10 -11.72
N LYS A 194 -6.93 7.71 -12.31
CA LYS A 194 -7.78 8.69 -11.61
C LYS A 194 -8.45 8.08 -10.38
N LEU A 195 -8.99 6.85 -10.51
CA LEU A 195 -9.59 6.14 -9.39
C LEU A 195 -8.58 5.87 -8.27
N MET A 196 -7.39 5.36 -8.60
CA MET A 196 -6.36 5.07 -7.60
C MET A 196 -5.82 6.34 -6.94
N ALA A 197 -5.64 7.41 -7.70
CA ALA A 197 -5.19 8.70 -7.18
C ALA A 197 -6.24 9.34 -6.26
N THR A 198 -7.51 9.36 -6.68
CA THR A 198 -8.60 9.89 -5.84
C THR A 198 -8.87 9.04 -4.60
N GLU A 199 -8.69 7.72 -4.66
CA GLU A 199 -8.70 6.87 -3.46
C GLU A 199 -7.55 7.25 -2.52
N SER A 200 -6.33 7.41 -3.03
CA SER A 200 -5.20 7.85 -2.19
C SER A 200 -5.44 9.24 -1.60
N TRP A 201 -6.02 10.17 -2.34
CA TRP A 201 -6.41 11.48 -1.81
C TRP A 201 -7.34 11.32 -0.61
N LEU A 202 -8.44 10.58 -0.76
CA LEU A 202 -9.41 10.38 0.31
C LEU A 202 -8.75 9.87 1.59
N TYR A 203 -7.95 8.81 1.49
CA TYR A 203 -7.25 8.23 2.65
C TYR A 203 -6.19 9.14 3.28
N LEU A 204 -5.61 10.05 2.51
CA LEU A 204 -4.54 10.93 2.99
C LEU A 204 -5.05 12.31 3.40
N GLY A 205 -6.33 12.64 3.16
CA GLY A 205 -6.86 13.99 3.29
C GLY A 205 -6.46 14.68 4.60
N ASP A 206 -6.68 14.01 5.73
CA ASP A 206 -6.38 14.56 7.06
C ASP A 206 -4.90 14.89 7.26
N ILE A 207 -3.99 14.03 6.80
CA ILE A 207 -2.55 14.25 6.95
C ILE A 207 -1.97 15.18 5.88
N SER A 208 -2.73 15.41 4.80
CA SER A 208 -2.36 16.25 3.66
C SER A 208 -3.01 17.64 3.65
N ASP A 209 -3.89 17.94 4.61
CA ASP A 209 -4.73 19.16 4.64
C ASP A 209 -3.92 20.45 4.41
N LYS A 210 -2.75 20.54 5.03
CA LYS A 210 -1.78 21.65 4.87
C LYS A 210 -1.26 21.89 3.45
N TYR A 211 -1.48 20.95 2.51
CA TYR A 211 -1.05 21.03 1.11
C TYR A 211 -2.21 21.22 0.14
N VAL A 212 -3.44 21.23 0.62
CA VAL A 212 -4.64 21.37 -0.21
C VAL A 212 -4.79 22.83 -0.63
N GLU A 213 -4.99 23.06 -1.92
CA GLU A 213 -5.21 24.39 -2.47
C GLU A 213 -6.61 24.52 -3.08
N ASP A 214 -7.23 25.71 -2.98
CA ASP A 214 -8.56 25.99 -3.57
C ASP A 214 -8.63 25.67 -5.08
N SER A 215 -7.52 25.83 -5.80
CA SER A 215 -7.37 25.51 -7.22
C SER A 215 -7.60 24.01 -7.49
N GLN A 216 -7.14 23.15 -6.58
CA GLN A 216 -7.26 21.71 -6.67
C GLN A 216 -8.71 21.28 -6.42
N ILE A 217 -9.36 21.85 -5.40
CA ILE A 217 -10.79 21.61 -5.10
C ILE A 217 -11.67 22.07 -6.27
N LYS A 218 -11.40 23.24 -6.86
CA LYS A 218 -12.08 23.70 -8.08
C LYS A 218 -11.88 22.74 -9.25
N SER A 219 -10.70 22.16 -9.40
CA SER A 219 -10.41 21.19 -10.46
C SER A 219 -11.22 19.90 -10.30
N ILE A 220 -11.38 19.40 -9.07
CA ILE A 220 -12.24 18.26 -8.75
C ILE A 220 -13.72 18.58 -9.04
N SER A 221 -14.20 19.76 -8.64
CA SER A 221 -15.57 20.20 -8.93
C SER A 221 -15.85 20.27 -10.44
N ASN A 222 -14.92 20.83 -11.22
CA ASN A 222 -15.03 20.85 -12.69
C ASN A 222 -14.98 19.44 -13.30
N ALA A 223 -14.16 18.54 -12.75
CA ALA A 223 -14.07 17.15 -13.20
C ALA A 223 -15.39 16.39 -12.94
N LEU A 224 -15.99 16.57 -11.76
CA LEU A 224 -17.26 15.94 -11.37
C LEU A 224 -18.40 16.21 -12.35
N ARG A 225 -18.52 17.46 -12.83
CA ARG A 225 -19.56 17.87 -13.79
C ARG A 225 -19.49 17.15 -15.14
N ASN A 226 -18.28 16.75 -15.54
CA ASN A 226 -18.02 16.15 -16.84
C ASN A 226 -17.83 14.62 -16.80
N GLU A 227 -17.65 14.06 -15.59
CA GLU A 227 -17.37 12.65 -15.42
C GLU A 227 -18.57 11.77 -15.82
N GLN A 228 -18.31 10.57 -16.33
CA GLN A 228 -19.33 9.58 -16.69
C GLN A 228 -19.24 8.32 -15.81
N ASN A 229 -18.07 8.06 -15.24
CA ASN A 229 -17.83 6.92 -14.36
C ASN A 229 -18.37 7.18 -12.95
N ASN A 230 -19.38 6.42 -12.54
CA ASN A 230 -19.99 6.58 -11.21
C ASN A 230 -19.01 6.35 -10.06
N ARG A 231 -18.01 5.47 -10.18
CA ARG A 231 -17.03 5.25 -9.09
C ARG A 231 -16.14 6.47 -8.89
N LEU A 232 -15.75 7.10 -9.99
CA LEU A 232 -14.93 8.31 -9.93
C LEU A 232 -15.75 9.52 -9.45
N LYS A 233 -17.01 9.65 -9.92
CA LYS A 233 -17.96 10.63 -9.37
C LYS A 233 -18.11 10.49 -7.85
N LYS A 234 -18.29 9.25 -7.37
CA LYS A 234 -18.36 8.95 -5.93
C LYS A 234 -17.12 9.47 -5.22
N ASN A 235 -15.91 9.20 -5.73
CA ASN A 235 -14.70 9.70 -5.11
C ASN A 235 -14.63 11.23 -5.11
N TYR A 236 -14.97 11.90 -6.23
CA TYR A 236 -14.98 13.37 -6.30
C TYR A 236 -15.98 14.00 -5.32
N ILE A 237 -17.18 13.44 -5.19
CA ILE A 237 -18.19 13.91 -4.21
C ILE A 237 -17.62 13.83 -2.79
N LEU A 238 -17.03 12.69 -2.42
CA LEU A 238 -16.44 12.50 -1.11
C LEU A 238 -15.26 13.45 -0.86
N ILE A 239 -14.39 13.67 -1.86
CA ILE A 239 -13.30 14.65 -1.76
C ILE A 239 -13.86 16.05 -1.51
N LEU A 240 -14.86 16.49 -2.27
CA LEU A 240 -15.48 17.81 -2.07
C LEU A 240 -16.11 17.95 -0.68
N ALA A 241 -16.70 16.88 -0.16
CA ALA A 241 -17.28 16.85 1.18
C ALA A 241 -16.23 16.97 2.29
N MET A 242 -15.06 16.33 2.15
CA MET A 242 -13.96 16.46 3.12
C MET A 242 -13.55 17.93 3.33
N TYR A 243 -13.67 18.76 2.30
CA TYR A 243 -13.30 20.19 2.35
C TYR A 243 -14.54 21.10 2.38
N ASN A 244 -15.68 20.60 2.88
CA ASN A 244 -16.92 21.35 3.12
C ASN A 244 -17.46 22.13 1.90
N ASN A 245 -17.24 21.63 0.69
CA ASN A 245 -17.73 22.26 -0.53
C ASN A 245 -19.14 21.77 -0.90
N GLN A 246 -20.10 21.99 0.00
CA GLN A 246 -21.46 21.46 -0.07
C GLN A 246 -22.28 22.01 -1.26
N ALA A 247 -22.04 23.28 -1.65
CA ALA A 247 -22.78 23.95 -2.73
C ALA A 247 -22.67 23.25 -4.10
N MET A 248 -21.65 22.40 -4.30
CA MET A 248 -21.43 21.67 -5.56
C MET A 248 -21.95 20.23 -5.53
N ILE A 249 -22.42 19.76 -4.37
CA ILE A 249 -22.84 18.38 -4.13
C ILE A 249 -24.35 18.22 -4.35
N GLU A 250 -25.13 19.26 -4.00
CA GLU A 250 -26.60 19.27 -4.00
C GLU A 250 -27.28 19.09 -5.38
N GLU A 251 -26.53 19.22 -6.48
CA GLU A 251 -27.09 19.12 -7.85
C GLU A 251 -27.12 17.68 -8.42
N ILE A 252 -26.73 16.66 -7.63
CA ILE A 252 -26.52 15.30 -8.14
C ILE A 252 -27.76 14.42 -7.89
N ASP A 253 -28.74 14.52 -8.78
CA ASP A 253 -29.82 13.53 -8.86
C ASP A 253 -29.32 12.29 -9.63
N SER A 254 -29.09 11.19 -8.90
CA SER A 254 -28.66 9.93 -9.49
C SER A 254 -29.54 8.78 -9.01
N SER A 255 -29.95 7.91 -9.94
CA SER A 255 -30.60 6.64 -9.61
C SER A 255 -29.62 5.59 -9.08
N ASP A 256 -28.30 5.83 -9.18
CA ASP A 256 -27.24 4.93 -8.73
C ASP A 256 -27.14 4.93 -7.20
N ARG A 257 -27.22 3.74 -6.59
CA ARG A 257 -27.21 3.58 -5.12
C ARG A 257 -25.91 4.04 -4.47
N MET A 258 -24.77 3.85 -5.13
CA MET A 258 -23.46 4.24 -4.59
C MET A 258 -23.31 5.77 -4.62
N LEU A 259 -23.82 6.43 -5.66
CA LEU A 259 -23.84 7.89 -5.72
C LEU A 259 -24.79 8.50 -4.67
N LYS A 260 -25.97 7.90 -4.45
CA LYS A 260 -26.87 8.31 -3.37
C LYS A 260 -26.22 8.19 -1.99
N ALA A 261 -25.55 7.07 -1.72
CA ALA A 261 -24.85 6.87 -0.45
C ALA A 261 -23.72 7.90 -0.26
N ALA A 262 -22.90 8.13 -1.28
CA ALA A 262 -21.84 9.14 -1.21
C ALA A 262 -22.39 10.56 -1.02
N HIS A 263 -23.50 10.89 -1.67
CA HIS A 263 -24.19 12.17 -1.48
C HIS A 263 -24.73 12.32 -0.06
N TYR A 264 -25.34 11.27 0.50
CA TYR A 264 -25.83 11.27 1.88
C TYR A 264 -24.69 11.52 2.88
N ILE A 265 -23.59 10.76 2.76
CA ILE A 265 -22.38 10.94 3.58
C ILE A 265 -21.84 12.38 3.41
N ALA A 266 -21.82 12.88 2.18
CA ALA A 266 -21.34 14.23 1.91
C ALA A 266 -22.18 15.34 2.55
N LEU A 267 -23.50 15.13 2.67
CA LEU A 267 -24.39 16.07 3.36
C LEU A 267 -24.19 16.06 4.89
N GLU A 268 -23.75 14.94 5.45
CA GLU A 268 -23.41 14.85 6.89
C GLU A 268 -22.10 15.59 7.22
N GLY A 269 -21.26 15.87 6.21
CA GLY A 269 -20.07 16.72 6.34
C GLY A 269 -18.74 15.96 6.43
N SER A 270 -17.65 16.69 6.67
CA SER A 270 -16.28 16.15 6.63
C SER A 270 -16.03 15.03 7.64
N GLU A 271 -16.65 15.10 8.83
CA GLU A 271 -16.51 14.10 9.90
C GLU A 271 -17.03 12.71 9.47
N SER A 272 -18.17 12.65 8.76
CA SER A 272 -18.74 11.38 8.26
C SER A 272 -17.84 10.72 7.21
N VAL A 273 -17.15 11.52 6.38
CA VAL A 273 -16.16 10.99 5.42
C VAL A 273 -14.92 10.45 6.14
N GLN A 274 -14.43 11.16 7.17
CA GLN A 274 -13.29 10.70 7.97
C GLN A 274 -13.62 9.40 8.71
N GLU A 275 -14.82 9.27 9.28
CA GLU A 275 -15.27 8.05 9.94
C GLU A 275 -15.32 6.86 8.96
N LEU A 276 -15.83 7.08 7.74
CA LEU A 276 -15.84 6.06 6.69
C LEU A 276 -14.44 5.51 6.38
N LEU A 277 -13.43 6.36 6.40
CA LEU A 277 -12.05 6.03 6.01
C LEU A 277 -11.21 5.50 7.18
N SER A 278 -11.54 5.93 8.40
CA SER A 278 -10.84 5.52 9.64
C SER A 278 -11.19 4.11 10.07
N ASN A 279 -12.37 3.63 9.70
CA ASN A 279 -12.77 2.25 9.95
C ASN A 279 -11.98 1.31 9.02
N GLU A 280 -11.11 0.46 9.59
CA GLU A 280 -10.50 -0.64 8.84
C GLU A 280 -11.62 -1.45 8.18
N GLU A 281 -11.62 -1.53 6.84
CA GLU A 281 -12.58 -2.35 6.11
C GLU A 281 -12.60 -3.76 6.72
N PRO A 282 -13.74 -4.22 7.28
CA PRO A 282 -13.78 -5.47 8.01
C PRO A 282 -13.22 -6.60 7.16
N LYS A 283 -12.28 -7.37 7.73
CA LYS A 283 -11.62 -8.52 7.06
C LYS A 283 -12.59 -9.40 6.27
N VAL A 284 -13.79 -9.61 6.81
CA VAL A 284 -14.89 -10.38 6.22
C VAL A 284 -15.35 -9.79 4.88
N ILE A 285 -15.48 -8.47 4.76
CA ILE A 285 -15.90 -7.81 3.51
C ILE A 285 -14.81 -7.95 2.44
N ARG A 286 -13.55 -7.71 2.81
CA ARG A 286 -12.39 -7.87 1.92
C ARG A 286 -12.28 -9.29 1.35
N GLU A 287 -12.47 -10.30 2.20
CA GLU A 287 -12.36 -11.70 1.80
C GLU A 287 -13.57 -12.18 0.98
N LYS A 288 -14.79 -11.75 1.36
CA LYS A 288 -16.04 -12.23 0.77
C LYS A 288 -16.39 -11.54 -0.56
N TYR A 289 -15.99 -10.27 -0.74
CA TYR A 289 -16.39 -9.48 -1.92
C TYR A 289 -15.24 -9.10 -2.87
N TYR A 290 -13.99 -9.05 -2.40
CA TYR A 290 -12.84 -8.62 -3.22
C TYR A 290 -11.84 -9.75 -3.51
N SER A 291 -11.94 -10.90 -2.84
CA SER A 291 -11.15 -12.08 -3.19
C SER A 291 -11.84 -12.87 -4.30
N THR A 292 -11.15 -13.08 -5.43
CA THR A 292 -11.60 -13.97 -6.51
C THR A 292 -11.50 -15.46 -6.14
N LYS A 293 -11.21 -15.79 -4.88
CA LYS A 293 -11.39 -17.15 -4.38
C LYS A 293 -12.88 -17.39 -4.21
N LYS A 294 -13.49 -18.07 -5.19
CA LYS A 294 -14.78 -18.74 -4.99
C LYS A 294 -14.70 -19.51 -3.66
N LEU A 295 -15.40 -19.01 -2.65
CA LEU A 295 -15.76 -19.80 -1.48
C LEU A 295 -16.65 -20.93 -2.02
N GLY A 296 -16.03 -22.09 -2.22
CA GLY A 296 -16.74 -23.35 -2.40
C GLY A 296 -17.64 -23.55 -1.19
N GLY A 297 -18.91 -23.83 -1.47
CA GLY A 297 -20.00 -23.64 -0.54
C GLY A 297 -19.93 -24.47 0.73
N THR A 298 -20.64 -23.97 1.74
CA THR A 298 -21.71 -24.71 2.41
C THR A 298 -22.58 -23.69 3.12
N ASP A 299 -23.89 -23.87 2.97
CA ASP A 299 -24.93 -23.04 3.55
C ASP A 299 -24.75 -22.85 5.05
N GLY A 300 -24.97 -21.62 5.50
CA GLY A 300 -24.96 -21.24 6.90
C GLY A 300 -25.19 -19.74 7.01
N GLU A 301 -26.45 -19.36 7.18
CA GLU A 301 -26.88 -18.05 7.66
C GLU A 301 -25.96 -17.58 8.80
N VAL A 302 -25.46 -16.34 8.71
CA VAL A 302 -25.14 -15.59 9.92
C VAL A 302 -25.47 -14.12 9.68
N ASP A 303 -26.34 -13.63 10.54
CA ASP A 303 -26.94 -12.31 10.65
C ASP A 303 -25.92 -11.16 10.69
N LEU A 304 -26.37 -10.03 10.14
CA LEU A 304 -25.74 -8.71 10.21
C LEU A 304 -26.13 -8.02 11.51
N TYR A 305 -25.16 -7.81 12.41
CA TYR A 305 -25.06 -6.65 13.29
C TYR A 305 -23.59 -6.23 13.37
#